data_AF-A0A519HGY4-F1
#
_entry.id   AF-A0A519HGY4-F1
#
_cell.length_a   1.000
_cell.length_b   1.000
_cell.length_c   1.000
_cell.angle_alpha   90.00
_cell.angle_beta   90.00
_cell.angle_gamma   90.00
#
_symmetry.space_group_name_H-M   'P 1'
#
loop_
_entity.id
_entity.type
_entity.pdbx_description
1 polymer ?
#
loop_
_entity_poly.entity_id
_entity_poly.type
_entity_poly.pdbx_seq_one_letter_code
_entity_poly.pdbx_strand_id
1 'polypeptide(L)'
;MRNLTLIAAAALLTLGACATPGDSGPPPVNSLARYSLQVEPGVDRIALAVRDDGLSANQRAALSDLAGRYVESRADWLRIEAPAGEDPVAAAQAYAVRDALQNMGVPGERIMVVGYSAPDPRAPVLAGFAVLRPVITNCANEPRAMESRYSNRSSPGFGCAITANMAAQIADPRDILGHRPVSPPDSGRAAVVFDNYRKGQNTSAPQEPLIEGNVSNAVD
;
A
#
# COMPACT_ATOMS: atom_id res chain seq x y z
N MET A 1 -35.88 -30.47 -48.24
CA MET A 1 -34.44 -30.31 -47.97
C MET A 1 -34.07 -28.95 -47.39
N ARG A 2 -34.64 -27.82 -47.88
CA ARG A 2 -34.33 -26.45 -47.41
C ARG A 2 -34.79 -26.10 -45.98
N ASN A 3 -35.77 -26.83 -45.43
CA ASN A 3 -36.27 -26.62 -44.06
C ASN A 3 -35.45 -27.38 -43.00
N LEU A 4 -34.77 -28.47 -43.39
CA LEU A 4 -33.89 -29.23 -42.48
C LEU A 4 -32.59 -28.47 -42.19
N THR A 5 -32.08 -27.73 -43.18
CA THR A 5 -30.87 -26.91 -43.04
C THR A 5 -31.07 -25.70 -42.12
N LEU A 6 -32.29 -25.16 -42.03
CA LEU A 6 -32.61 -24.02 -41.15
C LEU A 6 -32.72 -24.44 -39.67
N ILE A 7 -33.24 -25.64 -39.39
CA ILE A 7 -33.35 -26.16 -38.03
C ILE A 7 -31.97 -26.55 -37.47
N ALA A 8 -31.09 -27.11 -38.32
CA ALA A 8 -29.73 -27.43 -37.93
C ALA A 8 -28.88 -26.18 -37.61
N ALA A 9 -29.10 -25.07 -38.34
CA ALA A 9 -28.40 -23.81 -38.08
C ALA A 9 -28.85 -23.13 -36.76
N ALA A 10 -30.14 -23.26 -36.39
CA ALA A 10 -30.66 -22.70 -35.15
C ALA A 10 -30.17 -23.47 -33.89
N ALA A 11 -29.94 -24.78 -34.02
CA ALA A 11 -29.42 -25.61 -32.92
C ALA A 11 -27.93 -25.35 -32.63
N LEU A 12 -27.15 -24.85 -33.59
CA LEU A 12 -25.73 -24.54 -33.39
C LEU A 12 -25.50 -23.20 -32.65
N LEU A 13 -26.47 -22.28 -32.70
CA LEU A 13 -26.40 -20.98 -32.03
C LEU A 13 -26.67 -21.05 -30.52
N THR A 14 -27.26 -22.14 -30.02
CA THR A 14 -27.58 -22.28 -28.58
C THR A 14 -26.45 -22.93 -27.76
N LEU A 15 -25.41 -23.50 -28.40
CA LEU A 15 -24.27 -24.10 -27.68
C LEU A 15 -23.16 -23.11 -27.29
N GLY A 16 -23.23 -21.84 -27.72
CA GLY A 16 -22.22 -20.82 -27.41
C GLY A 16 -22.40 -20.11 -26.06
N ALA A 17 -23.46 -20.39 -25.30
CA ALA A 17 -23.85 -19.58 -24.13
C ALA A 17 -23.20 -20.02 -22.79
N CYS A 18 -22.37 -21.06 -22.77
CA CYS A 18 -21.68 -21.53 -21.56
C CYS A 18 -20.19 -21.16 -21.55
N ALA A 19 -19.85 -19.91 -21.84
CA ALA A 19 -18.53 -19.37 -21.53
C ALA A 19 -18.64 -18.48 -20.30
N THR A 20 -18.51 -19.09 -19.12
CA THR A 20 -18.28 -18.32 -17.88
C THR A 20 -16.85 -17.78 -17.97
N PRO A 21 -16.61 -16.46 -17.89
CA PRO A 21 -15.26 -15.93 -17.80
C PRO A 21 -14.74 -16.22 -16.40
N GLY A 22 -14.27 -17.45 -16.20
CA GLY A 22 -13.60 -17.91 -15.00
C GLY A 22 -12.11 -18.01 -15.29
N ASP A 23 -11.34 -17.20 -14.59
CA ASP A 23 -9.88 -17.18 -14.60
C ASP A 23 -9.32 -18.62 -14.54
N SER A 24 -8.63 -19.07 -15.58
CA SER A 24 -8.24 -20.47 -15.81
C SER A 24 -6.95 -20.86 -15.09
N GLY A 25 -6.77 -20.35 -13.87
CA GLY A 25 -5.70 -20.80 -12.97
C GLY A 25 -5.97 -22.21 -12.45
N PRO A 26 -4.92 -22.97 -12.05
CA PRO A 26 -5.12 -24.20 -11.30
C PRO A 26 -5.97 -23.92 -10.06
N PRO A 27 -6.85 -24.86 -9.66
CA PRO A 27 -7.70 -24.65 -8.49
C PRO A 27 -6.81 -24.35 -7.27
N PRO A 28 -7.23 -23.42 -6.41
CA PRO A 28 -6.45 -23.00 -5.27
C PRO A 28 -6.20 -24.20 -4.34
N VAL A 29 -4.94 -24.42 -3.98
CA VAL A 29 -4.50 -25.56 -3.14
C VAL A 29 -5.10 -25.56 -1.74
N ASN A 30 -5.52 -24.39 -1.25
CA ASN A 30 -6.19 -24.20 0.03
C ASN A 30 -7.04 -22.91 0.01
N SER A 31 -7.80 -22.65 1.07
CA SER A 31 -8.67 -21.46 1.16
C SER A 31 -7.91 -20.13 1.16
N LEU A 32 -6.65 -20.10 1.59
CA LEU A 32 -5.82 -18.87 1.57
C LEU A 32 -5.37 -18.53 0.15
N ALA A 33 -5.03 -19.52 -0.67
CA ALA A 33 -4.54 -19.34 -2.04
C ALA A 33 -5.58 -18.77 -3.03
N ARG A 34 -6.82 -18.57 -2.58
CA ARG A 34 -7.92 -17.95 -3.35
C ARG A 34 -7.79 -16.43 -3.47
N TYR A 35 -7.09 -15.80 -2.53
CA TYR A 35 -6.93 -14.36 -2.44
C TYR A 35 -5.45 -14.04 -2.38
N SER A 36 -5.05 -12.99 -3.08
CA SER A 36 -3.69 -12.47 -3.05
C SER A 36 -3.72 -11.03 -2.60
N LEU A 37 -2.67 -10.61 -1.90
CA LEU A 37 -2.45 -9.20 -1.60
C LEU A 37 -2.17 -8.47 -2.91
N GLN A 38 -2.84 -7.34 -3.10
CA GLN A 38 -2.73 -6.50 -4.28
C GLN A 38 -2.44 -5.08 -3.87
N VAL A 39 -1.82 -4.32 -4.77
CA VAL A 39 -1.55 -2.90 -4.59
C VAL A 39 -2.13 -2.11 -5.73
N GLU A 40 -2.58 -0.90 -5.43
CA GLU A 40 -3.04 0.07 -6.42
C GLU A 40 -2.31 1.40 -6.26
N PRO A 41 -1.99 2.10 -7.37
CA PRO A 41 -1.52 3.46 -7.33
C PRO A 41 -2.61 4.40 -6.80
N GLY A 42 -2.20 5.34 -5.96
CA GLY A 42 -3.04 6.40 -5.43
C GLY A 42 -2.31 7.74 -5.38
N VAL A 43 -3.05 8.77 -4.97
CA VAL A 43 -2.50 10.10 -4.70
C VAL A 43 -2.93 10.52 -3.31
N ASP A 44 -1.98 11.01 -2.55
CA ASP A 44 -2.23 11.75 -1.33
C ASP A 44 -2.05 13.23 -1.61
N ARG A 45 -3.11 14.03 -1.47
CA ARG A 45 -3.09 15.46 -1.80
C ARG A 45 -3.97 16.27 -0.87
N ILE A 46 -3.60 17.53 -0.71
CA ILE A 46 -4.40 18.57 -0.09
C ILE A 46 -4.66 19.70 -1.11
N ALA A 47 -5.74 20.44 -0.91
CA ALA A 47 -6.07 21.62 -1.69
C ALA A 47 -6.03 22.86 -0.79
N LEU A 48 -5.29 23.87 -1.21
CA LEU A 48 -5.04 25.09 -0.45
C LEU A 48 -5.68 26.26 -1.20
N ALA A 49 -6.77 26.80 -0.65
CA ALA A 49 -7.42 27.98 -1.22
C ALA A 49 -6.42 29.14 -1.37
N VAL A 50 -6.46 29.84 -2.51
CA VAL A 50 -5.56 30.98 -2.76
C VAL A 50 -5.95 32.16 -1.88
N ARG A 51 -4.97 32.82 -1.27
CA ARG A 51 -5.14 33.90 -0.31
C ARG A 51 -4.16 35.05 -0.57
N ASP A 52 -4.64 36.28 -0.44
CA ASP A 52 -3.81 37.49 -0.65
C ASP A 52 -2.89 37.78 0.55
N ASP A 53 -3.23 37.31 1.75
CA ASP A 53 -2.46 37.47 2.98
C ASP A 53 -1.46 36.32 3.23
N GLY A 54 -1.26 35.46 2.24
CA GLY A 54 -0.40 34.29 2.30
C GLY A 54 -1.03 33.09 3.03
N LEU A 55 -0.20 32.13 3.42
CA LEU A 55 -0.68 30.90 4.05
C LEU A 55 -1.35 31.19 5.41
N SER A 56 -2.52 30.63 5.64
CA SER A 56 -3.19 30.67 6.93
C SER A 56 -2.59 29.67 7.93
N ALA A 57 -2.95 29.78 9.21
CA ALA A 57 -2.55 28.81 10.23
C ALA A 57 -3.04 27.38 9.91
N ASN A 58 -4.28 27.25 9.42
CA ASN A 58 -4.84 25.96 9.03
C ASN A 58 -4.12 25.35 7.82
N GLN A 59 -3.72 26.18 6.85
CA GLN A 59 -2.93 25.72 5.70
C GLN A 59 -1.53 25.27 6.12
N ARG A 60 -0.89 25.99 7.05
CA ARG A 60 0.39 25.56 7.64
C ARG A 60 0.28 24.23 8.38
N ALA A 61 -0.78 24.03 9.16
CA ALA A 61 -1.04 22.75 9.83
C ALA A 61 -1.23 21.61 8.82
N ALA A 62 -2.05 21.83 7.79
CA ALA A 62 -2.27 20.84 6.73
C ALA A 62 -0.98 20.49 5.96
N LEU A 63 -0.09 21.47 5.76
CA LEU A 63 1.23 21.23 5.15
C LEU A 63 2.16 20.42 6.06
N SER A 64 2.13 20.67 7.38
CA SER A 64 2.88 19.87 8.35
C SER A 64 2.43 18.41 8.34
N ASP A 65 1.11 18.17 8.32
CA ASP A 65 0.54 16.82 8.25
C ASP A 65 0.86 16.14 6.91
N LEU A 66 0.84 16.88 5.80
CA LEU A 66 1.27 16.37 4.50
C LEU A 66 2.76 16.01 4.49
N ALA A 67 3.62 16.85 5.08
CA ALA A 67 5.06 16.61 5.16
C ALA A 67 5.37 15.36 5.98
N GLY A 68 4.68 15.15 7.11
CA GLY A 68 4.79 13.92 7.90
C GLY A 68 4.46 12.67 7.08
N ARG A 69 3.30 12.67 6.40
CA ARG A 69 2.89 11.55 5.54
C ARG A 69 3.82 11.36 4.34
N TYR A 70 4.40 12.42 3.79
CA TYR A 70 5.40 12.31 2.72
C TYR A 70 6.62 11.52 3.18
N VAL A 71 7.16 11.84 4.36
CA VAL A 71 8.32 11.14 4.94
C VAL A 71 8.01 9.66 5.19
N GLU A 72 6.85 9.36 5.78
CA GLU A 72 6.40 7.98 6.02
C GLU A 72 6.22 7.20 4.72
N SER A 73 5.61 7.84 3.72
CA SER A 73 5.31 7.20 2.44
C SER A 73 6.55 6.86 1.64
N ARG A 74 7.70 7.52 1.89
CA ARG A 74 8.94 7.45 1.09
C ARG A 74 8.69 7.70 -0.40
N ALA A 75 7.79 8.61 -0.74
CA ALA A 75 7.54 8.99 -2.12
C ALA A 75 8.76 9.71 -2.73
N ASP A 76 8.97 9.53 -4.03
CA ASP A 76 10.13 10.13 -4.70
C ASP A 76 10.01 11.65 -4.82
N TRP A 77 8.81 12.12 -5.18
CA TRP A 77 8.55 13.53 -5.47
C TRP A 77 7.31 14.03 -4.72
N LEU A 78 7.40 15.25 -4.20
CA LEU A 78 6.24 16.03 -3.76
C LEU A 78 5.93 17.07 -4.84
N ARG A 79 4.73 17.01 -5.39
CA ARG A 79 4.25 17.90 -6.44
C ARG A 79 3.37 18.99 -5.85
N ILE A 80 3.64 20.23 -6.25
CA ILE A 80 2.80 21.40 -6.01
C ILE A 80 2.21 21.80 -7.37
N GLU A 81 0.90 21.88 -7.47
CA GLU A 81 0.20 22.26 -8.69
C GLU A 81 -0.52 23.58 -8.48
N ALA A 82 -0.15 24.60 -9.26
CA ALA A 82 -0.78 25.91 -9.26
C ALA A 82 -1.74 26.05 -10.46
N PRO A 83 -2.86 26.76 -10.33
CA PRO A 83 -3.73 27.02 -11.48
C PRO A 83 -3.00 27.82 -12.56
N ALA A 84 -3.11 27.37 -13.80
CA ALA A 84 -2.68 28.13 -14.97
C ALA A 84 -3.67 29.29 -15.19
N GLY A 85 -3.16 30.50 -15.35
CA GLY A 85 -3.99 31.70 -15.51
C GLY A 85 -3.31 33.04 -15.21
N GLU A 86 -1.99 33.04 -15.01
CA GLU A 86 -1.17 34.24 -14.74
C GLU A 86 -1.62 35.08 -13.53
N ASP A 87 -2.37 34.51 -12.57
CA ASP A 87 -2.64 35.20 -11.31
C ASP A 87 -1.38 35.20 -10.42
N PRO A 88 -0.84 36.39 -10.08
CA PRO A 88 0.42 36.49 -9.34
C PRO A 88 0.31 35.97 -7.90
N VAL A 89 -0.89 35.98 -7.30
CA VAL A 89 -1.07 35.53 -5.91
C VAL A 89 -1.12 34.02 -5.84
N ALA A 90 -1.78 33.35 -6.80
CA ALA A 90 -1.75 31.90 -6.92
C ALA A 90 -0.31 31.39 -7.15
N ALA A 91 0.45 32.06 -8.02
CA ALA A 91 1.85 31.75 -8.26
C ALA A 91 2.71 31.98 -7.00
N ALA A 92 2.58 33.14 -6.34
CA ALA A 92 3.29 33.45 -5.11
C ALA A 92 2.97 32.45 -3.99
N GLN A 93 1.70 32.04 -3.87
CA GLN A 93 1.29 31.04 -2.89
C GLN A 93 1.90 29.67 -3.18
N ALA A 94 2.04 29.24 -4.43
CA ALA A 94 2.70 27.98 -4.77
C ALA A 94 4.17 27.96 -4.32
N TYR A 95 4.89 29.07 -4.48
CA TYR A 95 6.25 29.20 -3.95
C TYR A 95 6.28 29.29 -2.41
N ALA A 96 5.32 29.97 -1.79
CA ALA A 96 5.19 29.98 -0.33
C ALA A 96 4.91 28.57 0.24
N VAL A 97 4.13 27.74 -0.47
CA VAL A 97 3.90 26.34 -0.12
C VAL A 97 5.20 25.54 -0.22
N ARG A 98 5.96 25.72 -1.31
CA ARG A 98 7.28 25.08 -1.48
C ARG A 98 8.21 25.43 -0.32
N ASP A 99 8.33 26.70 0.01
CA ASP A 99 9.24 27.17 1.05
C ASP A 99 8.80 26.68 2.44
N ALA A 100 7.48 26.63 2.70
CA ALA A 100 6.94 26.04 3.91
C ALA A 100 7.28 24.55 4.06
N LEU A 101 7.14 23.77 2.99
CA LEU A 101 7.48 22.34 2.98
C LEU A 101 9.00 22.12 3.15
N GLN A 102 9.84 22.97 2.57
CA GLN A 102 11.29 22.93 2.80
C GLN A 102 11.65 23.20 4.27
N ASN A 103 11.01 24.20 4.88
CA ASN A 103 11.19 24.50 6.31
C ASN A 103 10.70 23.35 7.21
N MET A 104 9.79 22.50 6.71
CA MET A 104 9.32 21.29 7.39
C MET A 104 10.20 20.06 7.13
N GLY A 105 11.32 20.21 6.41
CA GLY A 105 12.31 19.15 6.20
C GLY A 105 12.13 18.35 4.91
N VAL A 106 11.22 18.74 4.02
CA VAL A 106 11.13 18.13 2.68
C VAL A 106 12.31 18.63 1.82
N PRO A 107 13.16 17.74 1.28
CA PRO A 107 14.31 18.16 0.48
C PRO A 107 13.84 18.95 -0.75
N GLY A 108 14.43 20.13 -0.96
CA GLY A 108 13.97 21.06 -1.99
C GLY A 108 14.09 20.51 -3.41
N GLU A 109 15.10 19.68 -3.65
CA GLU A 109 15.33 18.95 -4.89
C GLU A 109 14.28 17.86 -5.17
N ARG A 110 13.45 17.49 -4.18
CA ARG A 110 12.33 16.55 -4.33
C ARG A 110 10.97 17.24 -4.47
N ILE A 111 10.93 18.58 -4.44
CA ILE A 111 9.71 19.36 -4.61
C ILE A 111 9.64 19.88 -6.04
N MET A 112 8.57 19.53 -6.75
CA MET A 112 8.31 20.00 -8.10
C MET A 112 7.08 20.89 -8.13
N VAL A 113 7.23 22.12 -8.63
CA VAL A 113 6.11 23.05 -8.85
C VAL A 113 5.73 22.99 -10.32
N VAL A 114 4.45 22.73 -10.62
CA VAL A 114 3.90 22.67 -11.97
C VAL A 114 2.59 23.45 -12.07
N GLY A 115 2.21 23.84 -13.28
CA GLY A 115 0.89 24.40 -13.55
C GLY A 115 -0.12 23.31 -13.90
N TYR A 116 -1.39 23.52 -13.57
CA TYR A 116 -2.51 22.71 -14.07
C TYR A 116 -3.57 23.61 -14.73
N SER A 117 -4.27 23.10 -15.73
CA SER A 117 -5.35 23.85 -16.37
C SER A 117 -6.55 23.95 -15.43
N ALA A 118 -6.75 25.12 -14.84
CA ALA A 118 -7.87 25.39 -13.96
C ALA A 118 -8.97 26.19 -14.70
N PRO A 119 -10.24 26.00 -14.35
CA PRO A 119 -11.32 26.87 -14.84
C PRO A 119 -11.25 28.29 -14.26
N ASP A 120 -10.58 28.48 -13.13
CA ASP A 120 -10.43 29.75 -12.41
C ASP A 120 -8.93 30.01 -12.11
N PRO A 121 -8.37 31.18 -12.44
CA PRO A 121 -7.00 31.57 -12.08
C PRO A 121 -6.70 31.53 -10.57
N ARG A 122 -7.74 31.62 -9.72
CA ARG A 122 -7.68 31.53 -8.25
C ARG A 122 -8.11 30.17 -7.71
N ALA A 123 -8.19 29.14 -8.55
CA ALA A 123 -8.46 27.79 -8.08
C ALA A 123 -7.36 27.31 -7.09
N PRO A 124 -7.67 26.35 -6.20
CA PRO A 124 -6.76 25.97 -5.12
C PRO A 124 -5.39 25.48 -5.59
N VAL A 125 -4.33 25.88 -4.88
CA VAL A 125 -3.00 25.28 -5.04
C VAL A 125 -3.05 23.87 -4.46
N LEU A 126 -2.72 22.86 -5.25
CA LEU A 126 -2.69 21.47 -4.80
C LEU A 126 -1.28 21.11 -4.37
N ALA A 127 -1.15 20.35 -3.28
CA ALA A 127 0.13 19.78 -2.86
C ALA A 127 -0.07 18.31 -2.55
N GLY A 128 0.78 17.44 -3.10
CA GLY A 128 0.61 15.99 -2.92
C GLY A 128 1.71 15.15 -3.55
N PHE A 129 1.62 13.85 -3.37
CA PHE A 129 2.58 12.87 -3.87
C PHE A 129 1.89 11.57 -4.24
N ALA A 130 2.55 10.78 -5.10
CA ALA A 130 2.08 9.46 -5.48
C ALA A 130 2.30 8.49 -4.31
N VAL A 131 1.32 7.64 -4.06
CA VAL A 131 1.37 6.59 -3.04
C VAL A 131 0.95 5.27 -3.64
N LEU A 132 1.36 4.17 -2.99
CA LEU A 132 0.75 2.87 -3.20
C LEU A 132 -0.20 2.59 -2.04
N ARG A 133 -1.31 1.92 -2.32
CA ARG A 133 -2.27 1.48 -1.32
C ARG A 133 -2.52 -0.01 -1.44
N PRO A 134 -2.67 -0.72 -0.32
CA PRO A 134 -3.07 -2.12 -0.37
C PRO A 134 -4.57 -2.19 -0.69
N VAL A 135 -4.94 -3.08 -1.60
CA VAL A 135 -6.35 -3.30 -1.94
C VAL A 135 -7.00 -4.11 -0.82
N ILE A 136 -7.99 -3.52 -0.15
CA ILE A 136 -8.79 -4.23 0.87
C ILE A 136 -10.00 -4.85 0.19
N THR A 137 -9.97 -6.17 0.01
CA THR A 137 -11.07 -6.91 -0.62
C THR A 137 -12.33 -6.84 0.25
N ASN A 138 -13.47 -6.55 -0.38
CA ASN A 138 -14.77 -6.60 0.29
C ASN A 138 -15.24 -8.05 0.45
N CYS A 139 -15.09 -8.60 1.65
CA CYS A 139 -15.50 -9.96 1.97
C CYS A 139 -17.00 -10.14 2.23
N ALA A 140 -17.83 -9.09 2.15
CA ALA A 140 -19.26 -9.17 2.47
C ALA A 140 -20.05 -10.06 1.48
N ASN A 141 -19.54 -10.20 0.26
CA ASN A 141 -20.13 -11.01 -0.80
C ASN A 141 -19.78 -12.50 -0.69
N GLU A 142 -18.89 -12.86 0.25
CA GLU A 142 -18.50 -14.25 0.43
C GLU A 142 -19.65 -15.09 1.00
N PRO A 143 -19.83 -16.33 0.51
CA PRO A 143 -20.79 -17.25 1.08
C PRO A 143 -20.54 -17.43 2.58
N ARG A 144 -21.50 -16.98 3.40
CA ARG A 144 -21.47 -17.12 4.87
C ARG A 144 -21.77 -18.53 5.36
N ALA A 145 -22.00 -19.48 4.46
CA ALA A 145 -22.24 -20.86 4.82
C ALA A 145 -20.97 -21.46 5.42
N MET A 146 -20.91 -21.50 6.75
CA MET A 146 -20.08 -22.48 7.43
C MET A 146 -20.61 -23.85 6.97
N GLU A 147 -19.77 -24.63 6.29
CA GLU A 147 -20.07 -26.04 6.07
C GLU A 147 -20.37 -26.71 7.43
N SER A 148 -21.03 -27.87 7.39
CA SER A 148 -21.39 -28.66 8.58
C SER A 148 -20.28 -28.64 9.64
N ARG A 149 -20.65 -28.34 10.91
CA ARG A 149 -19.73 -28.17 12.06
C ARG A 149 -18.86 -29.40 12.39
N TYR A 150 -19.04 -30.50 11.67
CA TYR A 150 -18.30 -31.75 11.81
C TYR A 150 -17.20 -31.94 10.75
N SER A 151 -16.95 -30.93 9.91
CA SER A 151 -15.91 -30.93 8.87
C SER A 151 -14.71 -30.08 9.28
N ASN A 152 -13.49 -30.58 9.06
CA ASN A 152 -12.23 -29.82 9.23
C ASN A 152 -11.90 -28.92 8.02
N ARG A 153 -12.90 -28.63 7.17
CA ARG A 153 -12.72 -27.75 6.00
C ARG A 153 -12.80 -26.28 6.43
N SER A 154 -11.90 -25.48 5.87
CA SER A 154 -11.90 -24.02 6.07
C SER A 154 -13.12 -23.39 5.41
N SER A 155 -13.68 -22.34 6.02
CA SER A 155 -14.81 -21.62 5.45
C SER A 155 -14.44 -20.93 4.13
N PRO A 156 -15.38 -20.76 3.18
CA PRO A 156 -15.11 -20.12 1.89
C PRO A 156 -14.48 -18.72 2.04
N GLY A 157 -14.99 -17.91 2.96
CA GLY A 157 -14.52 -16.54 3.20
C GLY A 157 -13.26 -16.41 4.06
N PHE A 158 -12.67 -17.51 4.55
CA PHE A 158 -11.50 -17.45 5.43
C PHE A 158 -10.31 -16.76 4.76
N GLY A 159 -10.01 -17.10 3.50
CA GLY A 159 -8.93 -16.47 2.74
C GLY A 159 -9.14 -14.98 2.53
N CYS A 160 -10.37 -14.57 2.25
CA CYS A 160 -10.71 -13.16 2.09
C CYS A 160 -10.48 -12.40 3.41
N ALA A 161 -11.01 -12.91 4.52
CA ALA A 161 -10.90 -12.26 5.82
C ALA A 161 -9.44 -12.09 6.25
N ILE A 162 -8.60 -13.13 6.08
CA ILE A 162 -7.18 -13.04 6.39
C ILE A 162 -6.47 -12.04 5.48
N THR A 163 -6.71 -12.09 4.18
CA THR A 163 -6.05 -11.20 3.20
C THR A 163 -6.46 -9.74 3.42
N ALA A 164 -7.73 -9.46 3.66
CA ALA A 164 -8.24 -8.11 3.92
C ALA A 164 -7.69 -7.53 5.24
N ASN A 165 -7.65 -8.33 6.31
CA ASN A 165 -7.04 -7.89 7.58
C ASN A 165 -5.53 -7.69 7.45
N MET A 166 -4.84 -8.52 6.68
CA MET A 166 -3.42 -8.34 6.40
C MET A 166 -3.20 -7.05 5.61
N ALA A 167 -3.97 -6.82 4.53
CA ALA A 167 -3.93 -5.59 3.75
C ALA A 167 -4.15 -4.33 4.61
N ALA A 168 -5.06 -4.39 5.59
CA ALA A 168 -5.33 -3.29 6.51
C ALA A 168 -4.20 -3.02 7.53
N GLN A 169 -3.35 -4.01 7.81
CA GLN A 169 -2.26 -3.91 8.80
C GLN A 169 -0.89 -3.64 8.16
N ILE A 170 -0.75 -3.78 6.84
CA ILE A 170 0.51 -3.54 6.14
C ILE A 170 0.84 -2.04 6.19
N ALA A 171 1.98 -1.73 6.79
CA ALA A 171 2.47 -0.36 6.89
C ALA A 171 3.02 0.18 5.56
N ASP A 172 3.78 -0.64 4.82
CA ASP A 172 4.35 -0.28 3.52
C ASP A 172 3.85 -1.23 2.42
N PRO A 173 2.95 -0.78 1.54
CA PRO A 173 2.37 -1.62 0.50
C PRO A 173 3.39 -2.17 -0.50
N ARG A 174 4.58 -1.58 -0.61
CA ARG A 174 5.64 -2.10 -1.50
C ARG A 174 6.13 -3.48 -1.09
N ASP A 175 6.00 -3.81 0.19
CA ASP A 175 6.41 -5.12 0.73
C ASP A 175 5.51 -6.26 0.17
N ILE A 176 4.35 -5.94 -0.41
CA ILE A 176 3.51 -6.88 -1.16
C ILE A 176 4.15 -7.27 -2.50
N LEU A 177 4.84 -6.31 -3.16
CA LEU A 177 5.47 -6.53 -4.46
C LEU A 177 6.77 -7.33 -4.36
N GLY A 178 7.43 -7.28 -3.20
CA GLY A 178 8.65 -8.02 -2.96
C GLY A 178 9.32 -7.65 -1.64
N HIS A 179 10.29 -8.46 -1.25
CA HIS A 179 11.09 -8.16 -0.07
C HIS A 179 12.02 -6.97 -0.32
N ARG A 180 12.34 -6.26 0.76
CA ARG A 180 13.41 -5.25 0.73
C ARG A 180 14.76 -5.93 0.55
N PRO A 181 15.74 -5.27 -0.08
CA PRO A 181 17.10 -5.78 -0.10
C PRO A 181 17.59 -5.94 1.34
N VAL A 182 17.95 -7.16 1.71
CA VAL A 182 18.58 -7.48 3.00
C VAL A 182 20.09 -7.42 2.84
N SER A 183 20.78 -7.02 3.90
CA SER A 183 22.25 -7.04 3.91
C SER A 183 22.79 -8.45 3.67
N PRO A 184 23.94 -8.61 2.99
CA PRO A 184 24.56 -9.92 2.82
C PRO A 184 24.83 -10.62 4.16
N PRO A 185 24.92 -11.96 4.17
CA PRO A 185 25.33 -12.70 5.36
C PRO A 185 26.71 -12.25 5.85
N ASP A 186 26.84 -12.05 7.17
CA ASP A 186 28.13 -11.80 7.81
C ASP A 186 28.88 -13.13 7.98
N SER A 187 29.72 -13.46 6.98
CA SER A 187 30.47 -14.71 6.94
C SER A 187 31.51 -14.81 8.07
N GLY A 188 32.07 -13.67 8.50
CA GLY A 188 33.00 -13.62 9.64
C GLY A 188 32.32 -14.02 10.93
N ARG A 189 31.13 -13.44 11.20
CA ARG A 189 30.34 -13.82 12.38
C ARG A 189 29.88 -15.27 12.33
N ALA A 190 29.45 -15.75 11.17
CA ALA A 190 29.07 -17.15 11.00
C ALA A 190 30.24 -18.10 11.29
N ALA A 191 31.46 -17.79 10.83
CA ALA A 191 32.65 -18.60 11.08
C ALA A 191 32.98 -18.70 12.58
N VAL A 192 32.92 -17.58 13.31
CA VAL A 192 33.15 -17.54 14.76
C VAL A 192 32.10 -18.38 15.51
N VAL A 193 30.83 -18.22 15.17
CA VAL A 193 29.74 -19.01 15.78
C VAL A 193 29.95 -20.51 15.54
N PHE A 194 30.34 -20.91 14.33
CA PHE A 194 30.61 -22.32 14.04
C PHE A 194 31.83 -22.87 14.75
N ASP A 195 32.89 -22.07 14.92
CA ASP A 195 34.08 -22.47 15.66
C ASP A 195 33.77 -22.66 17.16
N ASN A 196 33.06 -21.70 17.78
CA ASN A 196 32.60 -21.82 19.17
C ASN A 196 31.73 -23.06 19.36
N TYR A 197 30.78 -23.30 18.44
CA TYR A 197 29.92 -24.48 18.48
C TYR A 197 30.75 -25.79 18.46
N ARG A 198 31.75 -25.90 17.56
CA ARG A 198 32.62 -27.08 17.48
C ARG A 198 33.46 -27.29 18.74
N LYS A 199 33.85 -26.22 19.41
CA LYS A 199 34.62 -26.24 20.67
C LYS A 199 33.74 -26.45 21.91
N GLY A 200 32.42 -26.52 21.76
CA GLY A 200 31.49 -26.58 22.90
C GLY A 200 31.44 -25.28 23.71
N GLN A 201 31.79 -24.15 23.09
CA GLN A 201 31.79 -22.82 23.70
C GLN A 201 30.47 -22.09 23.41
N ASN A 202 30.16 -21.06 24.20
CA ASN A 202 28.94 -20.28 24.01
C ASN A 202 28.97 -19.55 22.66
N THR A 203 27.88 -19.67 21.90
CA THR A 203 27.68 -19.03 20.59
C THR A 203 26.89 -17.73 20.67
N SER A 204 26.26 -17.44 21.81
CA SER A 204 25.61 -16.16 22.08
C SER A 204 26.60 -15.12 22.58
N ALA A 205 26.21 -13.85 22.49
CA ALA A 205 26.91 -12.80 23.22
C ALA A 205 26.80 -13.07 24.73
N PRO A 206 27.85 -12.79 25.53
CA PRO A 206 27.75 -12.83 26.98
C PRO A 206 26.63 -11.90 27.43
N GLN A 207 25.73 -12.40 28.29
CA GLN A 207 24.68 -11.57 28.88
C GLN A 207 25.32 -10.57 29.84
N GLU A 208 24.76 -9.36 29.89
CA GLU A 208 25.16 -8.41 30.92
C GLU A 208 24.79 -8.96 32.31
N PRO A 209 25.66 -8.83 33.33
CA PRO A 209 25.38 -9.31 34.68
C PRO A 209 24.11 -8.72 35.29
N LEU A 210 23.67 -7.55 34.82
CA LEU A 210 22.45 -6.88 35.26
C LEU A 210 21.17 -7.48 34.67
N ILE A 211 21.29 -8.39 33.70
CA ILE A 211 20.18 -9.12 33.04
C ILE A 211 20.17 -10.59 33.50
N GLU A 212 21.15 -11.04 34.30
CA GLU A 212 21.15 -12.33 34.99
C GLU A 212 20.11 -12.34 36.13
N GLY A 213 18.83 -12.35 35.81
CA GLY A 213 17.79 -12.45 36.84
C GLY A 213 16.39 -12.14 36.35
N ASN A 214 15.53 -13.15 36.46
CA ASN A 214 14.07 -13.12 36.43
C ASN A 214 13.42 -13.23 35.03
N VAL A 215 13.45 -14.44 34.48
CA VAL A 215 12.25 -14.95 33.80
C VAL A 215 11.16 -14.99 34.88
N SER A 216 10.05 -14.30 34.64
CA SER A 216 8.98 -14.16 35.61
C SER A 216 8.40 -15.53 35.99
N ASN A 217 8.58 -15.97 37.24
CA ASN A 217 7.89 -17.14 37.80
C ASN A 217 6.47 -16.75 38.25
N ALA A 218 5.73 -16.03 37.40
CA ALA A 218 4.43 -15.47 37.76
C ALA A 218 3.31 -16.53 37.87
N VAL A 219 3.60 -17.77 37.50
CA VAL A 219 2.67 -18.89 37.62
C VAL A 219 3.44 -20.09 38.13
N ASP A 220 3.46 -20.24 39.45
CA ASP A 220 3.52 -21.54 40.14
C ASP A 220 2.10 -21.84 40.66
#